data_AF-A0A7C9IWL3-F1
#
_entry.id   AF-A0A7C9IWL3-F1
#
_cell.length_a   1.000
_cell.length_b   1.000
_cell.length_c   1.000
_cell.angle_alpha   90.00
_cell.angle_beta   90.00
_cell.angle_gamma   90.00
#
_symmetry.space_group_name_H-M   'P 1'
#
loop_
_entity.id
_entity.type
_entity.pdbx_description
1 polymer ?
#
loop_
_entity_poly.entity_id
_entity_poly.type
_entity_poly.pdbx_seq_one_letter_code
_entity_poly.pdbx_strand_id
1 'polypeptide(L)'
;MIGTQPTGTIPGVTIEAVSHEGLSVTVNGRPGQLAILDENGRVVAAGPDVAREAEAVAVNCYRNFLKGKGFLRVIKELPVTKQEGGAA
;
A
#
# COMPACT_ATOMS: atom_id res chain seq x y z
N MET A 1 4.74 -3.91 -4.21
CA MET A 1 4.58 -2.44 -4.12
C MET A 1 4.47 -1.75 -5.47
N ILE A 2 4.90 -2.34 -6.59
CA ILE A 2 4.60 -1.80 -7.92
C ILE A 2 3.31 -2.45 -8.44
N GLY A 3 2.40 -1.64 -8.97
CA GLY A 3 1.08 -2.05 -9.45
C GLY A 3 -0.02 -2.03 -8.38
N THR A 4 -1.27 -1.99 -8.84
CA THR A 4 -2.46 -2.04 -7.98
C THR A 4 -2.49 -3.35 -7.22
N GLN A 5 -2.50 -3.27 -5.89
CA GLN A 5 -2.67 -4.46 -5.06
C GLN A 5 -4.16 -4.82 -5.02
N PRO A 6 -4.52 -6.12 -5.12
CA PRO A 6 -5.91 -6.54 -4.98
C PRO A 6 -6.41 -6.24 -3.55
N THR A 7 -7.61 -5.66 -3.46
CA THR A 7 -8.32 -5.38 -2.20
C THR A 7 -9.70 -6.05 -2.21
N GLY A 8 -10.42 -6.05 -1.09
CA GLY A 8 -11.77 -6.62 -1.00
C GLY A 8 -11.81 -8.15 -0.95
N THR A 9 -10.72 -8.79 -0.51
CA THR A 9 -10.60 -10.25 -0.44
C THR A 9 -11.24 -10.86 0.81
N ILE A 10 -11.61 -10.04 1.80
CA ILE A 10 -12.24 -10.48 3.04
C ILE A 10 -13.76 -10.25 2.92
N PRO A 11 -14.59 -11.30 2.81
CA PRO A 11 -16.03 -11.14 2.64
C PRO A 11 -16.66 -10.33 3.77
N GLY A 12 -17.47 -9.33 3.41
CA GLY A 12 -18.17 -8.48 4.37
C GLY A 12 -17.28 -7.49 5.11
N VAL A 13 -15.98 -7.39 4.79
CA VAL A 13 -15.05 -6.44 5.43
C VAL A 13 -14.52 -5.47 4.38
N THR A 14 -14.68 -4.18 4.66
CA THR A 14 -14.08 -3.10 3.88
C THR A 14 -13.06 -2.38 4.75
N ILE A 15 -11.84 -2.21 4.22
CA ILE A 15 -10.81 -1.36 4.82
C ILE A 15 -10.57 -0.21 3.84
N GLU A 16 -10.71 1.00 4.33
CA GLU A 16 -10.60 2.23 3.54
C GLU A 16 -9.54 3.14 4.17
N ALA A 17 -8.88 3.95 3.34
CA ALA A 17 -7.95 4.95 3.83
C ALA A 17 -8.13 6.23 3.03
N VAL A 18 -8.39 7.33 3.74
CA VAL A 18 -8.49 8.67 3.15
C VAL A 18 -7.34 9.50 3.67
N SER A 19 -6.56 10.12 2.80
CA SER A 19 -5.29 10.80 3.15
C SER A 19 -5.37 11.84 4.28
N HIS A 20 -6.57 12.35 4.58
CA HIS A 20 -6.82 13.35 5.62
C HIS A 20 -7.77 12.88 6.74
N GLU A 21 -8.42 11.72 6.60
CA GLU A 21 -9.33 11.16 7.63
C GLU A 21 -8.73 9.92 8.32
N GLY A 22 -7.84 9.22 7.62
CA GLY A 22 -7.12 8.05 8.09
C GLY A 22 -7.69 6.73 7.62
N LEU A 23 -7.23 5.64 8.25
CA LEU A 23 -7.69 4.27 7.99
C LEU A 23 -8.95 3.93 8.79
N SER A 24 -9.97 3.41 8.11
CA SER A 24 -11.24 2.99 8.70
C SER A 24 -11.62 1.57 8.28
N VAL A 25 -12.50 0.93 9.06
CA VAL A 25 -12.97 -0.44 8.82
C VAL A 25 -14.48 -0.50 8.95
N THR A 26 -15.12 -1.16 7.98
CA THR A 26 -16.54 -1.50 8.01
C THR A 26 -16.71 -3.02 7.95
N VAL A 27 -17.56 -3.57 8.81
CA VAL A 27 -17.93 -4.98 8.84
C VAL A 27 -19.43 -5.11 8.63
N ASN A 28 -19.83 -5.74 7.52
CA ASN A 28 -21.23 -5.94 7.11
C ASN A 28 -22.05 -4.64 7.17
N GLY A 29 -21.47 -3.54 6.68
CA GLY A 29 -22.11 -2.22 6.67
C GLY A 29 -22.15 -1.49 8.01
N ARG A 30 -21.47 -2.00 9.05
CA ARG A 30 -21.39 -1.36 10.38
C ARG A 30 -19.95 -1.00 10.74
N PRO A 31 -19.72 0.00 11.60
CA PRO A 31 -18.37 0.33 12.07
C PRO A 31 -17.64 -0.89 12.63
N GLY A 32 -16.46 -1.16 12.11
CA GLY A 32 -15.56 -2.24 12.53
C GLY A 32 -14.28 -1.69 13.16
N GLN A 33 -13.45 -2.59 13.67
CA GLN A 33 -12.16 -2.25 14.28
C GLN A 33 -11.09 -3.28 13.89
N LEU A 34 -9.84 -2.83 13.81
CA LEU A 34 -8.69 -3.73 13.71
C LEU A 34 -8.30 -4.25 15.09
N ALA A 35 -7.68 -5.44 15.11
CA ALA A 35 -7.09 -6.05 16.28
C ALA A 35 -5.72 -6.64 15.94
N ILE A 36 -4.79 -6.56 16.89
CA ILE A 36 -3.50 -7.25 16.85
C ILE A 36 -3.65 -8.48 17.73
N LEU A 37 -3.30 -9.64 17.17
CA LEU A 37 -3.29 -10.91 17.88
C LEU A 37 -1.84 -11.32 18.13
N ASP A 38 -1.55 -11.90 19.29
CA ASP A 38 -0.30 -12.61 19.53
C ASP A 38 -0.29 -13.98 18.83
N GLU A 39 0.84 -14.70 18.96
CA GLU A 39 1.03 -16.05 18.40
C GLU A 39 0.03 -17.10 18.91
N ASN A 40 -0.62 -16.84 20.04
CA ASN A 40 -1.62 -17.72 20.65
C ASN A 40 -3.06 -17.31 20.27
N GLY A 41 -3.21 -16.31 19.39
CA GLY A 41 -4.50 -15.78 18.97
C GLY A 41 -5.17 -14.87 20.00
N ARG A 42 -4.45 -14.43 21.04
CA ARG A 42 -5.01 -13.48 22.02
C ARG A 42 -4.92 -12.06 21.47
N VAL A 43 -6.00 -11.31 21.60
CA VAL A 43 -6.02 -9.89 21.23
C VAL A 43 -5.17 -9.09 22.23
N VAL A 44 -4.07 -8.52 21.76
CA VAL A 44 -3.16 -7.68 22.58
C VAL A 44 -3.48 -6.19 22.45
N ALA A 45 -4.11 -5.78 21.35
CA ALA A 45 -4.64 -4.44 21.15
C ALA A 45 -5.79 -4.48 20.14
N ALA A 46 -6.79 -3.61 20.31
CA ALA A 46 -7.87 -3.45 19.36
C ALA A 46 -8.39 -2.02 19.37
N GLY A 47 -9.02 -1.61 18.27
CA GLY A 47 -9.71 -0.33 18.16
C GLY A 47 -9.00 0.69 17.27
N PRO A 48 -9.43 1.96 17.34
CA PRO A 48 -8.95 3.03 16.46
C PRO A 48 -7.43 3.23 16.50
N ASP A 49 -6.81 2.96 17.64
CA ASP A 49 -5.35 3.12 17.82
C ASP A 49 -4.56 2.15 16.93
N VAL A 50 -5.06 0.94 16.75
CA VAL A 50 -4.45 -0.06 15.84
C VAL A 50 -4.51 0.43 14.40
N ALA A 51 -5.63 1.03 13.98
CA ALA A 51 -5.79 1.60 12.64
C ALA A 51 -4.82 2.76 12.40
N ARG A 52 -4.72 3.69 13.37
CA ARG A 52 -3.81 4.83 13.31
C ARG A 52 -2.35 4.40 13.23
N GLU A 53 -1.95 3.43 14.03
CA GLU A 53 -0.57 2.91 14.03
C GLU A 53 -0.23 2.23 12.70
N ALA A 54 -1.11 1.36 12.20
CA ALA A 54 -0.92 0.66 10.93
C ALA A 54 -0.80 1.65 9.75
N GLU A 55 -1.64 2.68 9.72
CA GLU A 55 -1.56 3.74 8.74
C GLU A 55 -0.24 4.52 8.83
N ALA A 56 0.15 4.95 10.03
CA ALA A 56 1.39 5.71 10.24
C ALA A 56 2.62 4.95 9.75
N VAL A 57 2.71 3.64 10.05
CA VAL A 57 3.77 2.75 9.58
C VAL A 57 3.79 2.66 8.05
N ALA A 58 2.62 2.41 7.44
CA ALA A 58 2.50 2.29 5.98
C ALA A 58 2.88 3.59 5.25
N VAL A 59 2.37 4.73 5.73
CA VAL A 59 2.67 6.06 5.16
C VAL A 59 4.15 6.40 5.30
N ASN A 60 4.76 6.12 6.46
CA ASN A 60 6.19 6.37 6.66
C ASN A 60 7.06 5.47 5.79
N CYS A 61 6.68 4.21 5.58
CA CYS A 61 7.33 3.31 4.63
C CYS A 61 7.32 3.91 3.21
N TYR A 62 6.16 4.36 2.74
CA TYR A 62 6.03 5.01 1.44
C TYR A 62 6.83 6.32 1.34
N ARG A 63 6.77 7.19 2.36
CA ARG A 63 7.58 8.42 2.40
C ARG A 63 9.08 8.12 2.35
N ASN A 64 9.54 7.08 3.05
CA ASN A 64 10.94 6.68 3.02
C ASN A 64 11.38 6.19 1.64
N PHE A 65 10.51 5.48 0.93
CA PHE A 65 10.70 5.14 -0.48
C PHE A 65 10.82 6.39 -1.37
N LEU A 66 9.98 7.41 -1.13
CA LEU A 66 9.99 8.66 -1.90
C LEU A 66 11.16 9.61 -1.58
N LYS A 67 11.81 9.51 -0.40
CA LYS A 67 12.90 10.41 0.04
C LYS A 67 14.18 10.35 -0.82
N GLY A 68 14.18 9.63 -1.94
CA GLY A 68 15.20 9.82 -2.99
C GLY A 68 16.60 9.37 -2.62
N LYS A 69 16.76 8.42 -1.67
CA LYS A 69 18.06 7.86 -1.28
C LYS A 69 18.67 6.87 -2.30
N GLY A 70 18.24 6.92 -3.56
CA GLY A 70 18.79 6.09 -4.65
C GLY A 70 18.12 4.72 -4.87
N PHE A 71 17.00 4.41 -4.21
CA PHE A 71 16.27 3.14 -4.37
C PHE A 71 15.34 3.07 -5.59
N LEU A 72 15.20 4.18 -6.33
CA LEU A 72 14.43 4.28 -7.57
C LEU A 72 15.36 4.75 -8.68
N ARG A 73 15.83 3.82 -9.50
CA ARG A 73 16.55 4.13 -10.75
C ARG A 73 15.67 3.70 -11.92
N VAL A 74 15.20 4.68 -12.68
CA VAL A 74 14.47 4.43 -13.94
C VAL A 74 15.48 4.57 -15.07
N ILE A 75 15.66 3.50 -15.86
CA ILE A 75 16.43 3.53 -17.10
C ILE A 75 15.44 3.82 -18.22
N LYS A 76 15.73 4.83 -19.03
CA LYS A 76 15.01 5.08 -20.29
C LYS A 76 15.74 4.32 -21.40
N GLU A 77 15.07 3.40 -22.08
CA GLU A 77 15.60 2.87 -23.34
C GLU A 77 15.70 4.03 -24.35
N LEU A 78 16.90 4.25 -24.88
CA LEU A 78 17.09 5.16 -26.00
C LEU A 78 16.31 4.58 -27.20
N PRO A 79 15.56 5.41 -27.95
CA PRO A 79 14.85 4.91 -29.13
C PRO A 79 15.88 4.26 -30.05
N VAL A 80 15.66 2.99 -30.40
CA VAL A 80 16.49 2.29 -31.37
C VAL A 80 16.39 3.09 -32.67
N THR A 81 17.47 3.77 -33.05
CA THR A 81 17.57 4.38 -34.37
C THR A 81 17.53 3.23 -35.36
N LYS A 82 16.40 3.06 -36.05
CA LYS A 82 16.31 2.12 -37.16
C LYS A 82 17.36 2.56 -38.17
N GLN A 83 18.45 1.81 -38.30
CA GLN A 83 19.39 2.04 -39.40
C GLN A 83 18.62 1.79 -40.69
N GLU A 84 18.41 2.86 -41.46
CA GLU A 84 18.03 2.73 -42.87
C GLU A 84 19.22 2.13 -43.60
N GLY A 85 19.13 0.82 -43.84
CA GLY A 85 20.03 0.11 -44.74
C GLY A 85 19.85 0.69 -46.14
N GLY A 86 20.86 1.41 -46.60
CA GLY A 86 20.97 1.85 -47.98
C GLY A 86 21.39 0.73 -48.92
N ALA A 87 20.99 0.94 -50.18
CA ALA A 87 21.57 0.47 -51.43
C ALA A 87 21.59 -1.03 -51.75
N ALA A 88 20.78 -1.39 -52.75
CA ALA A 88 21.30 -1.90 -54.02
C ALA A 88 20.44 -1.37 -55.18
#